data_AF-A0A2J8B2G3-F1
#
_entry.id   AF-A0A2J8B2G3-F1
#
_cell.length_a   1.000
_cell.length_b   1.000
_cell.length_c   1.000
_cell.angle_alpha   90.00
_cell.angle_beta   90.00
_cell.angle_gamma   90.00
#
_symmetry.space_group_name_H-M   'P 1'
#
loop_
_entity.id
_entity.type
_entity.pdbx_description
1 polymer ?
#
loop_
_entity_poly.entity_id
_entity_poly.type
_entity_poly.pdbx_seq_one_letter_code
_entity_poly.pdbx_strand_id
1 'polypeptide(L)'
;MKKKVSILEIVATKIVIALLVAGYYWMWSRSDWMPEYRQYSAYFGGFLFLILLAHYLRVHKYKKECFDELAIKTLHKCDAICLKVLTVLMVIVAYAGGILGHVNAISTAMMGWLIIGSIIVIAMLRTMLFLILNSKGV
;
A
#
# COMPACT_ATOMS: atom_id res chain seq x y z
N MET A 1 -20.25 13.99 20.57
CA MET A 1 -20.11 12.51 20.68
C MET A 1 -18.77 12.11 20.07
N LYS A 2 -17.86 11.45 20.80
CA LYS A 2 -16.63 10.89 20.20
C LYS A 2 -17.02 9.71 19.32
N LYS A 3 -16.98 9.89 17.99
CA LYS A 3 -17.25 8.82 17.03
C LYS A 3 -16.14 7.77 17.20
N LYS A 4 -16.49 6.55 17.60
CA LYS A 4 -15.53 5.44 17.72
C LYS A 4 -14.91 5.18 16.35
N VAL A 5 -13.59 4.99 16.30
CA VAL A 5 -12.88 4.69 15.06
C VAL A 5 -13.28 3.29 14.60
N SER A 6 -13.74 3.16 13.36
CA SER A 6 -14.09 1.86 12.76
C SER A 6 -12.86 1.20 12.13
N ILE A 7 -12.74 -0.12 12.26
CA ILE A 7 -11.67 -0.91 11.61
C ILE A 7 -11.73 -0.74 10.10
N LEU A 8 -12.94 -0.66 9.52
CA LEU A 8 -13.12 -0.46 8.09
C LEU A 8 -12.47 0.86 7.62
N GLU A 9 -12.57 1.93 8.42
CA GLU A 9 -11.94 3.22 8.11
C GLU A 9 -10.41 3.09 8.11
N ILE A 10 -9.85 2.31 9.06
CA ILE A 10 -8.41 2.03 9.11
C ILE A 10 -7.98 1.20 7.91
N VAL A 11 -8.75 0.20 7.49
CA VAL A 11 -8.40 -0.63 6.33
C VAL A 11 -8.52 0.18 5.03
N ALA A 12 -9.58 0.96 4.86
CA ALA A 12 -9.80 1.80 3.68
C ALA A 12 -8.73 2.90 3.52
N THR A 13 -8.29 3.51 4.62
CA THR A 13 -7.22 4.52 4.58
C THR A 13 -5.90 3.94 4.05
N LYS A 14 -5.63 2.64 4.20
CA LYS A 14 -4.44 2.01 3.62
C LYS A 14 -4.47 1.96 2.09
N ILE A 15 -5.65 1.89 1.44
CA ILE A 15 -5.76 2.00 -0.03
C ILE A 15 -5.36 3.42 -0.47
N VAL A 16 -5.88 4.43 0.22
CA VAL A 16 -5.55 5.84 -0.07
C VAL A 16 -4.05 6.07 0.06
N ILE A 17 -3.42 5.53 1.10
CA ILE A 17 -1.97 5.59 1.29
C ILE A 17 -1.23 4.91 0.14
N ALA A 18 -1.66 3.73 -0.31
CA ALA A 18 -1.03 3.03 -1.43
C ALA A 18 -1.10 3.85 -2.73
N LEU A 19 -2.25 4.49 -3.01
CA LEU A 19 -2.41 5.38 -4.17
C LEU A 19 -1.51 6.62 -4.07
N LEU A 20 -1.40 7.23 -2.89
CA LEU A 20 -0.49 8.36 -2.67
C LEU A 20 0.98 7.96 -2.86
N VAL A 21 1.38 6.78 -2.37
CA VAL A 21 2.73 6.24 -2.60
C VAL A 21 2.99 6.03 -4.09
N ALA A 22 2.01 5.54 -4.84
CA ALA A 22 2.11 5.39 -6.28
C ALA A 22 2.26 6.74 -7.01
N GLY A 23 1.51 7.76 -6.58
CA GLY A 23 1.66 9.13 -7.09
C GLY A 23 3.02 9.73 -6.75
N TYR A 24 3.54 9.47 -5.55
CA TYR A 24 4.89 9.88 -5.18
C TYR A 24 5.95 9.18 -6.04
N TYR A 25 5.80 7.87 -6.27
CA TYR A 25 6.68 7.12 -7.17
C TYR A 25 6.65 7.69 -8.59
N TRP A 26 5.46 8.01 -9.13
CA TRP A 26 5.30 8.66 -10.44
C TRP A 26 6.17 9.91 -10.57
N MET A 27 6.17 10.76 -9.54
CA MET A 27 6.96 12.01 -9.54
C MET A 27 8.46 11.76 -9.66
N TRP A 28 8.96 10.64 -9.13
CA TRP A 28 10.38 10.26 -9.17
C TRP A 28 10.77 9.45 -10.41
N SER A 29 9.86 8.64 -10.95
CA SER A 29 10.16 7.73 -12.06
C SER A 29 9.96 8.37 -13.45
N ARG A 30 9.54 9.63 -13.52
CA ARG A 30 9.30 10.34 -14.78
C ARG A 30 10.60 10.60 -15.53
N SER A 31 10.56 10.56 -16.86
CA SER A 31 11.71 10.82 -17.73
C SER A 31 11.90 12.29 -18.10
N ASP A 32 10.88 13.12 -17.92
CA ASP A 32 10.80 14.53 -18.33
C ASP A 32 11.13 15.50 -17.18
N TRP A 33 12.22 15.26 -16.45
CA TRP A 33 12.52 16.02 -15.23
C TRP A 33 12.75 17.52 -15.46
N MET A 34 12.01 18.36 -14.73
CA MET A 34 12.18 19.82 -14.64
C MET A 34 12.55 20.23 -13.20
N PRO A 35 13.32 21.31 -13.01
CA PRO A 35 13.77 21.74 -11.69
C PRO A 35 12.62 22.05 -10.72
N GLU A 36 11.49 22.57 -11.23
CA GLU A 36 10.28 22.86 -10.45
C GLU A 36 9.70 21.60 -9.76
N TYR A 37 9.87 20.42 -10.37
CA TYR A 37 9.38 19.16 -9.82
C TYR A 37 10.08 18.74 -8.52
N ARG A 38 11.30 19.22 -8.27
CA ARG A 38 11.98 18.98 -6.99
C ARG A 38 11.20 19.59 -5.82
N GLN A 39 10.61 20.76 -6.02
CA GLN A 39 9.85 21.43 -4.97
C GLN A 39 8.47 20.78 -4.77
N TYR A 40 7.80 20.41 -5.88
CA TYR A 40 6.55 19.66 -5.81
C TYR A 40 6.70 18.28 -5.18
N SER A 41 7.77 17.54 -5.49
CA SER A 41 8.03 16.23 -4.90
C SER A 41 8.33 16.33 -3.40
N ALA A 42 9.04 17.38 -2.96
CA ALA A 42 9.27 17.64 -1.55
C ALA A 42 7.96 17.93 -0.79
N TYR A 43 7.08 18.77 -1.34
CA TYR A 43 5.76 19.04 -0.73
C TYR A 43 4.89 17.79 -0.68
N PHE A 44 4.85 17.01 -1.77
CA PHE A 44 4.10 15.76 -1.81
C PHE A 44 4.64 14.73 -0.81
N GLY A 45 5.97 14.60 -0.71
CA GLY A 45 6.63 13.75 0.27
C GLY A 45 6.32 14.15 1.70
N GLY A 46 6.37 15.45 2.01
CA GLY A 46 5.96 15.99 3.32
C GLY A 46 4.48 15.71 3.63
N PHE A 47 3.60 15.90 2.66
CA PHE A 47 2.17 15.58 2.80
C PHE A 47 1.92 14.10 3.07
N LEU A 48 2.58 13.22 2.30
CA LEU A 48 2.51 11.76 2.50
C LEU A 48 3.00 11.37 3.89
N PHE A 49 4.11 11.96 4.36
CA PHE A 49 4.63 11.73 5.70
C PHE A 49 3.63 12.11 6.79
N LEU A 50 2.98 13.28 6.67
CA LEU A 50 1.95 13.72 7.62
C LEU A 50 0.75 12.76 7.65
N ILE A 51 0.31 12.27 6.48
CA ILE A 51 -0.77 11.27 6.40
C ILE A 51 -0.37 9.95 7.07
N LEU A 52 0.86 9.48 6.84
CA LEU A 52 1.37 8.27 7.48
C LEU A 52 1.43 8.42 9.01
N LEU A 53 1.89 9.57 9.51
CA LEU A 53 1.91 9.87 10.94
C LEU A 53 0.48 9.92 11.51
N ALA A 54 -0.44 10.59 10.84
CA ALA A 54 -1.84 10.64 11.25
C ALA A 54 -2.49 9.25 11.26
N HIS A 55 -2.19 8.41 10.26
CA HIS A 55 -2.65 7.03 10.20
C HIS A 55 -2.08 6.21 11.37
N TYR A 56 -0.78 6.33 11.67
CA TYR A 56 -0.15 5.67 12.80
C TYR A 56 -0.82 6.03 14.13
N LEU A 57 -1.03 7.32 14.39
CA LEU A 57 -1.70 7.80 15.60
C LEU A 57 -3.15 7.27 15.69
N ARG A 58 -3.87 7.25 14.57
CA ARG A 58 -5.24 6.71 14.51
C ARG A 58 -5.28 5.22 14.82
N VAL A 59 -4.36 4.42 14.29
CA VAL A 59 -4.23 2.98 14.57
C VAL A 59 -3.89 2.76 16.05
N HIS A 60 -2.96 3.53 16.59
CA HIS A 60 -2.58 3.45 18.00
C HIS A 60 -3.76 3.77 18.92
N LYS A 61 -4.52 4.83 18.60
CA LYS A 61 -5.74 5.20 19.34
C LYS A 61 -6.82 4.13 19.24
N TYR A 62 -7.02 3.54 18.06
CA TYR A 62 -7.97 2.44 17.88
C TYR A 62 -7.65 1.26 18.81
N LYS A 63 -6.38 0.82 18.86
CA LYS A 63 -5.92 -0.26 19.75
C LYS A 63 -6.17 0.04 21.24
N LYS A 64 -6.22 1.32 21.63
CA LYS A 64 -6.49 1.76 23.00
C LYS A 64 -7.99 1.87 23.33
N GLU A 65 -8.83 2.26 22.39
CA GLU A 65 -10.26 2.52 22.60
C GLU A 65 -11.18 1.32 22.27
N CYS A 66 -10.75 0.43 21.37
CA CYS A 66 -11.55 -0.70 20.89
C CYS A 66 -10.62 -1.90 20.65
N PHE A 67 -10.59 -2.83 21.60
CA PHE A 67 -9.82 -4.07 21.49
C PHE A 67 -10.71 -5.17 20.91
N ASP A 68 -11.12 -5.02 19.64
CA ASP A 68 -11.81 -6.10 18.92
C ASP A 68 -10.76 -7.11 18.44
N GLU A 69 -10.41 -8.02 19.35
CA GLU A 69 -9.35 -9.00 19.14
C GLU A 69 -9.66 -9.94 17.96
N LEU A 70 -10.94 -10.24 17.72
CA LEU A 70 -11.40 -11.09 16.62
C LEU A 70 -11.13 -10.41 15.27
N ALA A 71 -11.56 -9.16 15.11
CA ALA A 71 -11.36 -8.44 13.85
C ALA A 71 -9.88 -8.15 13.56
N ILE A 72 -9.06 -7.91 14.59
CA ILE A 72 -7.59 -7.76 14.44
C ILE A 72 -6.97 -9.09 13.97
N LYS A 73 -7.40 -10.22 14.55
CA LYS A 73 -6.90 -11.55 14.15
C LYS A 73 -7.28 -11.88 12.71
N THR A 74 -8.50 -11.53 12.30
CA THR A 74 -8.96 -11.65 10.91
C THR A 74 -8.12 -10.77 9.97
N LEU A 75 -7.83 -9.52 10.36
CA LEU A 75 -6.96 -8.64 9.58
C LEU A 75 -5.54 -9.22 9.42
N HIS A 76 -4.94 -9.75 10.49
CA HIS A 76 -3.61 -10.37 10.43
C HIS A 76 -3.57 -11.61 9.54
N LYS A 77 -4.63 -12.44 9.54
CA LYS A 77 -4.74 -13.57 8.61
C LYS A 77 -4.79 -13.08 7.16
N CYS A 78 -5.58 -12.04 6.87
CA CYS A 78 -5.63 -11.43 5.54
C CYS A 78 -4.27 -10.86 5.13
N ASP A 79 -3.61 -10.09 6.02
CA ASP A 79 -2.28 -9.52 5.77
C ASP A 79 -1.24 -10.63 5.49
N ALA A 80 -1.27 -11.74 6.25
CA ALA A 80 -0.35 -12.87 6.04
C ALA A 80 -0.56 -13.57 4.69
N ILE A 81 -1.81 -13.80 4.28
CA ILE A 81 -2.13 -14.37 2.96
C ILE A 81 -1.65 -13.43 1.86
N CYS A 82 -1.97 -12.14 1.99
CA CYS A 82 -1.63 -11.11 1.01
C CYS A 82 -0.09 -10.96 0.87
N LEU A 83 0.65 -11.02 1.98
CA LEU A 83 2.10 -10.97 1.97
C LEU A 83 2.71 -12.19 1.28
N LYS A 84 2.17 -13.40 1.49
CA LYS A 84 2.65 -14.61 0.78
C LYS A 84 2.46 -14.47 -0.74
N VAL A 85 1.30 -13.98 -1.17
CA VAL A 85 1.03 -13.70 -2.59
C VAL A 85 1.97 -12.65 -3.14
N LEU A 86 2.22 -11.56 -2.39
CA LEU A 86 3.18 -10.52 -2.79
C LEU A 86 4.57 -11.11 -2.96
N THR A 87 5.05 -11.90 -2.00
CA THR A 87 6.39 -12.49 -2.05
C THR A 87 6.58 -13.35 -3.30
N VAL A 88 5.61 -14.22 -3.62
CA VAL A 88 5.66 -15.04 -4.83
C VAL A 88 5.68 -14.16 -6.09
N LEU A 89 4.83 -13.14 -6.16
CA LEU A 89 4.80 -12.20 -7.28
C LEU A 89 6.11 -11.43 -7.45
N MET A 90 6.72 -10.98 -6.35
CA MET A 90 8.01 -10.27 -6.38
C MET A 90 9.16 -11.16 -6.85
N VAL A 91 9.16 -12.45 -6.50
CA VAL A 91 10.15 -13.41 -7.02
C VAL A 91 10.01 -13.57 -8.53
N ILE A 92 8.77 -13.67 -9.03
CA ILE A 92 8.50 -13.74 -10.48
C ILE A 92 9.00 -12.48 -11.19
N VAL A 93 8.69 -11.29 -10.65
CA VAL A 93 9.15 -10.01 -11.21
C VAL A 93 10.68 -9.91 -11.20
N ALA A 94 11.34 -10.38 -10.14
CA ALA A 94 12.81 -10.39 -10.05
C ALA A 94 13.45 -11.29 -11.10
N TYR A 95 12.95 -12.53 -11.26
CA TYR A 95 13.44 -13.46 -12.28
C TYR A 95 13.17 -12.95 -13.70
N ALA A 96 11.96 -12.44 -13.96
CA ALA A 96 11.61 -11.84 -15.23
C ALA A 96 12.53 -10.65 -15.56
N GLY A 97 12.83 -9.82 -14.57
CA GLY A 97 13.81 -8.73 -14.69
C GLY A 97 15.20 -9.18 -15.07
N GLY A 98 15.70 -10.24 -14.44
CA GLY A 98 17.02 -10.80 -14.76
C GLY A 98 17.08 -11.33 -16.20
N ILE A 99 16.08 -12.12 -16.61
CA ILE A 99 16.06 -12.73 -17.95
C ILE A 99 15.82 -11.66 -19.04
N LEU A 100 14.82 -10.81 -18.85
CA LEU A 100 14.39 -9.83 -19.86
C LEU A 100 15.27 -8.57 -19.87
N GLY A 101 16.02 -8.32 -18.79
CA GLY A 101 17.05 -7.29 -18.73
C GLY A 101 18.21 -7.57 -19.68
N HIS A 102 18.59 -8.84 -19.88
CA HIS A 102 19.65 -9.21 -20.83
C HIS A 102 19.30 -8.90 -22.29
N VAL A 103 18.02 -8.90 -22.65
CA VAL A 103 17.53 -8.63 -24.00
C VAL A 103 17.02 -7.18 -24.17
N ASN A 104 17.26 -6.29 -23.19
CA ASN A 104 16.73 -4.91 -23.17
C ASN A 104 15.21 -4.81 -23.40
N ALA A 105 14.46 -5.89 -23.18
CA ALA A 105 13.02 -5.93 -23.43
C ALA A 105 12.22 -5.21 -22.33
N ILE A 106 12.81 -5.02 -21.14
CA ILE A 106 12.18 -4.35 -20.01
C ILE A 106 13.12 -3.25 -19.47
N SER A 107 12.61 -2.03 -19.36
CA SER A 107 13.33 -0.92 -18.70
C SER A 107 13.23 -1.03 -17.18
N THR A 108 14.21 -0.49 -16.47
CA THR A 108 14.20 -0.39 -15.00
C THR A 108 12.97 0.38 -14.48
N ALA A 109 12.51 1.38 -15.23
CA ALA A 109 11.27 2.11 -14.93
C ALA A 109 10.04 1.19 -15.00
N MET A 110 9.94 0.34 -16.03
CA MET A 110 8.84 -0.61 -16.17
C MET A 110 8.80 -1.60 -14.99
N MET A 111 9.95 -2.08 -14.54
CA MET A 111 10.02 -2.95 -13.36
C MET A 111 9.49 -2.25 -12.10
N GLY A 112 9.88 -1.01 -11.85
CA GLY A 112 9.37 -0.28 -10.70
C GLY A 112 7.86 -0.01 -10.79
N TRP A 113 7.32 0.22 -11.99
CA TRP A 113 5.88 0.29 -12.22
C TRP A 113 5.14 -1.01 -11.91
N LEU A 114 5.72 -2.16 -12.27
CA LEU A 114 5.16 -3.47 -11.91
C LEU A 114 5.10 -3.68 -10.39
N ILE A 115 6.11 -3.22 -9.66
CA ILE A 115 6.15 -3.30 -8.20
C ILE A 115 5.08 -2.39 -7.57
N ILE A 116 4.95 -1.15 -8.05
CA ILE A 116 3.92 -0.24 -7.52
C ILE A 116 2.52 -0.74 -7.84
N GLY A 117 2.31 -1.26 -9.06
CA GLY A 117 1.05 -1.87 -9.47
C GLY A 117 0.67 -3.06 -8.57
N SER A 118 1.63 -3.93 -8.25
CA SER A 118 1.37 -5.07 -7.37
C SER A 118 0.98 -4.64 -5.96
N ILE A 119 1.61 -3.60 -5.41
CA ILE A 119 1.26 -3.03 -4.08
C ILE A 119 -0.20 -2.52 -4.07
N ILE A 120 -0.63 -1.83 -5.12
CA ILE A 120 -2.02 -1.33 -5.22
C ILE A 120 -3.01 -2.50 -5.27
N VAL A 121 -2.77 -3.48 -6.15
CA VAL A 121 -3.64 -4.66 -6.30
C VAL A 121 -3.78 -5.40 -4.97
N ILE A 122 -2.68 -5.58 -4.25
CA ILE A 122 -2.63 -6.25 -2.94
C ILE A 122 -3.36 -5.43 -1.87
N ALA A 123 -3.21 -4.11 -1.86
CA ALA A 123 -3.95 -3.23 -0.95
C ALA A 123 -5.48 -3.34 -1.16
N MET A 124 -5.93 -3.43 -2.42
CA MET A 124 -7.32 -3.66 -2.76
C MET A 124 -7.79 -5.06 -2.35
N LEU A 125 -7.02 -6.10 -2.70
CA LEU A 125 -7.32 -7.49 -2.38
C LEU A 125 -7.44 -7.73 -0.87
N ARG A 126 -6.54 -7.15 -0.06
CA ARG A 126 -6.66 -7.20 1.40
C ARG A 126 -7.99 -6.62 1.89
N THR A 127 -8.41 -5.49 1.34
CA THR A 127 -9.64 -4.82 1.77
C THR A 127 -10.87 -5.65 1.42
N MET A 128 -10.88 -6.26 0.23
CA MET A 128 -11.93 -7.19 -0.19
C MET A 128 -11.98 -8.45 0.69
N LEU A 129 -10.82 -9.07 0.97
CA LEU A 129 -10.75 -10.24 1.86
C LEU A 129 -11.25 -9.92 3.26
N PHE A 130 -10.88 -8.75 3.80
CA PHE A 130 -11.33 -8.30 5.11
C PHE A 130 -12.85 -8.10 5.14
N LEU A 131 -13.42 -7.45 4.11
CA LEU A 131 -14.87 -7.27 3.98
C LEU A 131 -15.62 -8.60 3.93
N ILE A 132 -15.13 -9.57 3.16
CA ILE A 132 -15.76 -10.89 3.01
C ILE A 132 -15.69 -11.71 4.30
N LEU A 133 -14.57 -11.69 5.03
CA LEU A 133 -14.47 -12.39 6.31
C LEU A 133 -15.36 -11.73 7.36
N ASN A 134 -15.37 -10.40 7.41
CA ASN A 134 -16.20 -9.65 8.35
C ASN A 134 -17.70 -9.84 8.08
N SER A 135 -18.13 -9.96 6.81
CA SER A 135 -19.53 -10.23 6.47
C SER A 135 -19.97 -11.66 6.79
N LYS A 136 -19.02 -12.60 6.88
CA LYS A 136 -19.29 -14.01 7.24
C LYS A 136 -19.28 -14.28 8.75
N GLY A 137 -19.01 -13.27 9.57
CA GLY A 137 -19.02 -13.40 11.04
C GLY A 137 -17.88 -14.25 11.60
N VAL A 138 -16.74 -14.31 10.91
CA VAL A 138 -15.54 -15.10 11.32
C VAL A 138 -14.41 -14.22 11.84
#